data_AF-A0A951HLJ8-F1
#
_entry.id   AF-A0A951HLJ8-F1
#
_cell.length_a   1.000
_cell.length_b   1.000
_cell.length_c   1.000
_cell.angle_alpha   90.00
_cell.angle_beta   90.00
_cell.angle_gamma   90.00
#
_symmetry.space_group_name_H-M   'P 1'
#
loop_
_entity.id
_entity.type
_entity.pdbx_description
1 polymer ?
#
loop_
_entity_poly.entity_id
_entity_poly.type
_entity_poly.pdbx_seq_one_letter_code
_entity_poly.pdbx_strand_id
1 'polypeptide(L)'
;MAEREASRAPLELWAGPECTIVRLGDRWRDQVTETGHEARDADIDLIAALGIRTLRYPILWERVAPDRPDRLDFSWTDRRLERLAAHGIEAIGGLLHHGSGPAYTDLLDPDFPAKLADYAARVAARYPHVSRWTPVNEPLTTARFSALYGHWHPHRSDYPAFLRALVN
;
A
#
# COMPACT_ATOMS: atom_id res chain seq x y z
N MET A 1 -12.31 -26.78 43.44
CA MET A 1 -12.55 -26.32 42.05
C MET A 1 -11.91 -24.96 41.92
N ALA A 2 -10.70 -24.89 41.35
CA ALA A 2 -10.09 -23.61 40.98
C ALA A 2 -10.33 -23.45 39.47
N GLU A 3 -11.28 -22.60 39.11
CA GLU A 3 -11.50 -22.23 37.72
C GLU A 3 -10.24 -21.53 37.21
N ARG A 4 -9.65 -22.12 36.16
CA ARG A 4 -8.66 -21.43 35.34
C ARG A 4 -9.38 -20.28 34.66
N GLU A 5 -9.17 -19.05 35.13
CA GLU A 5 -9.32 -17.88 34.27
C GLU A 5 -8.38 -18.08 33.08
N ALA A 6 -8.94 -18.56 31.98
CA ALA A 6 -8.25 -18.52 30.70
C ALA A 6 -8.04 -17.03 30.40
N SER A 7 -6.84 -16.53 30.68
CA SER A 7 -6.37 -15.20 30.30
C SER A 7 -6.63 -15.02 28.80
N ARG A 8 -7.76 -14.41 28.46
CA ARG A 8 -8.13 -14.12 27.08
C ARG A 8 -7.07 -13.15 26.57
N ALA A 9 -6.45 -13.46 25.44
CA ALA A 9 -5.49 -12.54 24.83
C ALA A 9 -6.15 -11.14 24.73
N PRO A 10 -5.42 -10.07 25.08
CA PRO A 10 -5.96 -8.72 24.97
C PRO A 10 -6.40 -8.44 23.53
N LEU A 11 -7.42 -7.61 23.37
CA LEU A 11 -7.90 -7.20 22.05
C LEU A 11 -6.75 -6.52 21.29
N GLU A 12 -6.48 -6.99 20.08
CA GLU A 12 -5.49 -6.35 19.22
C GLU A 12 -6.06 -5.09 18.58
N LEU A 13 -5.29 -4.00 18.62
CA LEU A 13 -5.59 -2.76 17.91
C LEU A 13 -4.68 -2.66 16.69
N TRP A 14 -5.30 -2.66 15.51
CA TRP A 14 -4.61 -2.55 14.23
C TRP A 14 -4.95 -1.21 13.59
N ALA A 15 -4.02 -0.65 12.84
CA ALA A 15 -4.21 0.61 12.15
C ALA A 15 -3.52 0.62 10.78
N GLY A 16 -3.69 1.71 10.04
CA GLY A 16 -2.88 2.04 8.88
C GLY A 16 -3.12 3.50 8.48
N PRO A 17 -2.07 4.28 8.18
CA PRO A 17 -2.27 5.59 7.60
C PRO A 17 -2.87 5.46 6.19
N GLU A 18 -3.78 6.37 5.85
CA GLU A 18 -4.25 6.50 4.48
C GLU A 18 -3.10 6.97 3.58
N CYS A 19 -2.90 6.25 2.48
CA CYS A 19 -1.69 6.36 1.67
C CYS A 19 -1.98 6.22 0.17
N THR A 20 -3.19 6.60 -0.26
CA THR A 20 -3.55 6.52 -1.67
C THR A 20 -2.64 7.38 -2.52
N ILE A 21 -2.14 6.79 -3.61
CA ILE A 21 -1.58 7.52 -4.72
C ILE A 21 -2.51 7.32 -5.91
N VAL A 22 -2.97 8.43 -6.47
CA VAL A 22 -3.90 8.39 -7.60
C VAL A 22 -3.58 9.47 -8.61
N ARG A 23 -3.68 9.10 -9.88
CA ARG A 23 -3.59 10.03 -11.00
C ARG A 23 -4.99 10.49 -11.40
N LEU A 24 -5.19 11.81 -11.34
CA LEU A 24 -6.41 12.53 -11.70
C LEU A 24 -6.10 13.45 -12.89
N GLY A 25 -6.46 13.03 -14.10
CA GLY A 25 -5.97 13.65 -15.33
C GLY A 25 -4.45 13.53 -15.41
N ASP A 26 -3.77 14.66 -15.50
CA ASP A 26 -2.29 14.71 -15.54
C ASP A 26 -1.64 15.00 -14.18
N ARG A 27 -2.42 14.99 -13.10
CA ARG A 27 -1.93 15.29 -11.75
C ARG A 27 -1.92 14.05 -10.88
N TRP A 28 -0.84 13.91 -10.11
CA TRP A 28 -0.74 12.91 -9.05
C TRP A 28 -1.15 13.53 -7.72
N ARG A 29 -1.91 12.76 -6.95
CA ARG A 29 -2.23 13.03 -5.54
C ARG A 29 -1.55 11.95 -4.72
N ASP A 30 -0.86 12.34 -3.66
CA ASP A 30 -0.14 11.43 -2.77
C ASP A 30 -0.52 11.75 -1.34
N GLN A 31 -1.33 10.88 -0.73
CA GLN A 31 -1.81 11.09 0.64
C GLN A 31 -0.70 10.98 1.69
N VAL A 32 0.40 10.27 1.44
CA VAL A 32 1.53 10.23 2.38
C VAL A 32 2.17 11.61 2.49
N THR A 33 2.28 12.31 1.36
CA THR A 33 2.80 13.68 1.28
C THR A 33 1.78 14.69 1.79
N GLU A 34 0.53 14.61 1.32
CA GLU A 34 -0.53 15.59 1.64
C GLU A 34 -0.95 15.58 3.11
N THR A 35 -0.86 14.44 3.79
CA THR A 35 -1.08 14.35 5.24
C THR A 35 0.15 14.77 6.04
N GLY A 36 1.28 15.05 5.39
CA GLY A 36 2.57 15.34 6.03
C GLY A 36 3.21 14.13 6.70
N HIS A 37 2.69 12.92 6.50
CA HIS A 37 3.26 11.70 7.08
C HIS A 37 4.68 11.45 6.55
N GLU A 38 4.95 11.81 5.29
CA GLU A 38 6.28 11.67 4.66
C GLU A 38 7.41 12.30 5.49
N ALA A 39 7.19 13.53 5.99
CA ALA A 39 8.17 14.31 6.71
C ALA A 39 8.17 14.06 8.23
N ARG A 40 7.05 13.55 8.78
CA ARG A 40 6.88 13.35 10.23
C ARG A 40 7.26 11.94 10.65
N ASP A 41 8.54 11.74 10.98
CA ASP A 41 9.03 10.48 11.54
C ASP A 41 8.36 10.13 12.89
N ALA A 42 8.00 11.15 13.68
CA ALA A 42 7.36 10.99 14.99
C ALA A 42 5.96 10.35 14.93
N ASP A 43 5.30 10.32 13.76
CA ASP A 43 3.98 9.69 13.62
C ASP A 43 4.02 8.20 14.02
N ILE A 44 5.13 7.50 13.78
CA ILE A 44 5.29 6.09 14.19
C ILE A 44 5.34 5.98 15.72
N ASP A 45 6.00 6.90 16.40
CA ASP A 45 6.08 6.89 17.87
C ASP A 45 4.70 7.16 18.48
N LEU A 46 3.93 8.06 17.87
CA LEU A 46 2.56 8.36 18.28
C LEU A 46 1.64 7.15 18.07
N ILE A 47 1.77 6.44 16.95
CA ILE A 47 1.06 5.18 16.71
C ILE A 47 1.42 4.14 17.78
N ALA A 48 2.71 3.98 18.10
CA ALA A 48 3.16 3.07 19.15
C ALA A 48 2.57 3.42 20.53
N ALA A 49 2.49 4.73 20.85
CA ALA A 49 1.93 5.22 22.10
C ALA A 49 0.42 4.93 22.27
N LEU A 50 -0.31 4.68 21.17
CA LEU A 50 -1.70 4.21 21.21
C LEU A 50 -1.84 2.71 21.56
N GLY A 51 -0.72 2.00 21.72
CA GLY A 51 -0.70 0.56 21.99
C GLY A 51 -0.87 -0.31 20.74
N ILE A 52 -0.80 0.27 19.54
CA ILE A 52 -0.88 -0.46 18.27
C ILE A 52 0.39 -1.29 18.08
N ARG A 53 0.20 -2.58 17.74
CA ARG A 53 1.30 -3.53 17.49
C ARG A 53 1.30 -4.11 16.08
N THR A 54 0.25 -3.84 15.30
CA THR A 54 0.14 -4.26 13.90
C THR A 54 -0.31 -3.08 13.06
N LEU A 55 0.44 -2.75 12.02
CA LEU A 55 0.22 -1.56 11.20
C LEU A 55 0.29 -1.90 9.72
N ARG A 56 -0.77 -1.64 8.97
CA ARG A 56 -0.70 -1.62 7.50
C ARG A 56 0.11 -0.41 7.07
N TYR A 57 1.24 -0.63 6.40
CA TYR A 57 2.18 0.43 6.09
C TYR A 57 2.53 0.47 4.59
N PRO A 58 2.59 1.67 3.98
CA PRO A 58 2.83 1.81 2.54
C PRO A 58 4.25 1.38 2.14
N ILE A 59 4.31 0.48 1.16
CA ILE A 59 5.50 0.15 0.36
C ILE A 59 5.09 0.30 -1.11
N LEU A 60 4.59 1.50 -1.44
CA LEU A 60 3.84 1.76 -2.67
C LEU A 60 4.76 1.77 -3.89
N TRP A 61 4.36 1.01 -4.91
CA TRP A 61 5.08 0.91 -6.17
C TRP A 61 5.31 2.27 -6.83
N GLU A 62 4.30 3.13 -6.79
CA GLU A 62 4.30 4.49 -7.32
C GLU A 62 5.35 5.40 -6.69
N ARG A 63 5.73 5.17 -5.43
CA ARG A 63 6.78 5.97 -4.75
C ARG A 63 8.16 5.38 -4.94
N VAL A 64 8.26 4.04 -4.89
CA VAL A 64 9.55 3.36 -4.96
C VAL A 64 10.12 3.38 -6.37
N ALA A 65 9.28 3.23 -7.40
CA ALA A 65 9.69 3.18 -8.79
C ALA A 65 8.74 4.00 -9.68
N PRO A 66 8.69 5.35 -9.52
CA PRO A 66 7.69 6.20 -10.18
C PRO A 66 7.82 6.25 -11.71
N ASP A 67 9.06 6.35 -12.20
CA ASP A 67 9.33 6.64 -13.61
C ASP A 67 9.76 5.40 -14.40
N ARG A 68 10.45 4.46 -13.73
CA ARG A 68 11.00 3.26 -14.39
C ARG A 68 11.13 2.09 -13.42
N PRO A 69 10.88 0.84 -13.87
CA PRO A 69 10.94 -0.35 -13.01
C PRO A 69 12.35 -0.75 -12.57
N ASP A 70 13.40 -0.29 -13.27
CA ASP A 70 14.81 -0.59 -12.97
C ASP A 70 15.44 0.36 -11.94
N ARG A 71 14.74 1.44 -11.57
CA ARG A 71 15.22 2.44 -10.61
C ARG A 71 14.33 2.48 -9.37
N LEU A 72 14.69 1.68 -8.38
CA LEU A 72 13.97 1.60 -7.11
C LEU A 72 14.66 2.44 -6.03
N ASP A 73 13.90 3.30 -5.36
CA ASP A 73 14.33 4.03 -4.16
C ASP A 73 13.53 3.56 -2.94
N PHE A 74 14.21 2.82 -2.06
CA PHE A 74 13.64 2.31 -0.82
C PHE A 74 14.01 3.15 0.41
N SER A 75 14.78 4.23 0.26
CA SER A 75 15.38 4.98 1.37
C SER A 75 14.36 5.43 2.43
N TRP A 76 13.19 5.91 1.99
CA TRP A 76 12.10 6.29 2.89
C TRP A 76 11.50 5.05 3.56
N THR A 77 11.18 4.00 2.79
CA THR A 77 10.57 2.78 3.32
C THR A 77 11.48 2.08 4.34
N ASP A 78 12.79 1.97 4.06
CA ASP A 78 13.76 1.37 4.97
C ASP A 78 13.74 2.04 6.33
N ARG A 79 13.87 3.38 6.35
CA ARG A 79 13.85 4.18 7.57
C ARG A 79 12.56 3.96 8.36
N ARG A 80 11.42 3.85 7.67
CA ARG A 80 10.12 3.67 8.32
C ARG A 80 9.92 2.26 8.87
N LEU A 81 10.28 1.23 8.11
CA LEU A 81 10.17 -0.15 8.58
C LEU A 81 11.13 -0.44 9.74
N GLU A 82 12.36 0.10 9.70
CA GLU A 82 13.30 0.04 10.82
C GLU A 82 12.70 0.68 12.09
N ARG A 83 12.05 1.83 11.96
CA ARG A 83 11.40 2.51 13.11
C ARG A 83 10.20 1.72 13.65
N LEU A 84 9.39 1.12 12.79
CA LEU A 84 8.30 0.23 13.20
C LEU A 84 8.84 -0.96 13.99
N ALA A 85 9.89 -1.60 13.48
CA ALA A 85 10.55 -2.72 14.14
C ALA A 85 11.14 -2.33 15.50
N ALA A 86 11.76 -1.15 15.61
CA ALA A 86 12.29 -0.62 16.87
C ALA A 86 11.21 -0.43 17.96
N HIS A 87 9.96 -0.15 17.56
CA HIS A 87 8.80 -0.08 18.46
C HIS A 87 8.08 -1.43 18.66
N GLY A 88 8.55 -2.50 18.03
CA GLY A 88 7.89 -3.80 18.04
C GLY A 88 6.51 -3.78 17.38
N ILE A 89 6.38 -3.01 16.29
CA ILE A 89 5.17 -2.99 15.44
C ILE A 89 5.40 -3.90 14.24
N GLU A 90 4.54 -4.90 14.05
CA GLU A 90 4.49 -5.75 12.87
C GLU A 90 3.86 -4.99 11.70
N ALA A 91 4.56 -4.92 10.57
CA ALA A 91 4.05 -4.28 9.37
C ALA A 91 3.21 -5.25 8.51
N ILE A 92 2.09 -4.76 7.99
CA ILE A 92 1.38 -5.36 6.85
C ILE A 92 1.75 -4.51 5.62
N GLY A 93 2.61 -5.01 4.75
CA GLY A 93 3.13 -4.24 3.61
C GLY A 93 2.07 -4.02 2.53
N GLY A 94 1.78 -2.77 2.17
CA GLY A 94 0.87 -2.40 1.08
C GLY A 94 1.61 -2.02 -0.19
N LEU A 95 1.40 -2.74 -1.30
CA LEU A 95 2.15 -2.52 -2.55
C LEU A 95 1.47 -1.52 -3.49
N LEU A 96 0.14 -1.51 -3.52
CA LEU A 96 -0.67 -0.58 -4.30
C LEU A 96 -1.94 -0.24 -3.51
N HIS A 97 -2.20 1.05 -3.32
CA HIS A 97 -3.31 1.52 -2.49
C HIS A 97 -4.24 2.42 -3.30
N HIS A 98 -5.19 1.79 -4.00
CA HIS A 98 -5.87 2.40 -5.14
C HIS A 98 -4.90 2.86 -6.23
N GLY A 99 -5.35 3.69 -7.17
CA GLY A 99 -4.52 4.13 -8.28
C GLY A 99 -4.34 3.06 -9.36
N SER A 100 -3.26 3.19 -10.14
CA SER A 100 -2.98 2.35 -11.31
C SER A 100 -1.53 1.89 -11.39
N GLY A 101 -0.75 2.01 -10.30
CA GLY A 101 0.69 1.82 -10.37
C GLY A 101 1.40 3.06 -10.93
N PRO A 102 2.72 2.98 -11.15
CA PRO A 102 3.57 4.09 -11.57
C PRO A 102 3.29 4.56 -13.01
N ALA A 103 3.94 5.65 -13.44
CA ALA A 103 3.60 6.36 -14.67
C ALA A 103 3.75 5.56 -15.98
N TYR A 104 4.44 4.43 -15.96
CA TYR A 104 4.72 3.57 -17.12
C TYR A 104 3.78 2.37 -17.27
N THR A 105 2.70 2.30 -16.49
CA THR A 105 1.71 1.22 -16.55
C THR A 105 0.34 1.73 -16.11
N ASP A 106 -0.70 0.95 -16.36
CA ASP A 106 -2.01 1.15 -15.73
C ASP A 106 -2.80 -0.16 -15.60
N LEU A 107 -3.97 -0.12 -14.96
CA LEU A 107 -4.80 -1.31 -14.72
C LEU A 107 -5.30 -2.01 -15.99
N LEU A 108 -5.22 -1.40 -17.17
CA LEU A 108 -5.61 -2.00 -18.45
C LEU A 108 -4.42 -2.47 -19.28
N ASP A 109 -3.20 -2.18 -18.83
CA ASP A 109 -1.98 -2.76 -19.39
C ASP A 109 -2.01 -4.28 -19.18
N PRO A 110 -1.95 -5.10 -20.26
CA PRO A 110 -1.91 -6.55 -20.13
C PRO A 110 -0.72 -7.06 -19.31
N ASP A 111 0.36 -6.29 -19.23
CA ASP A 111 1.55 -6.66 -18.46
C ASP A 111 1.48 -6.17 -17.00
N PHE A 112 0.42 -5.47 -16.59
CA PHE A 112 0.27 -4.95 -15.21
C PHE A 112 0.45 -6.03 -14.14
N PRO A 113 -0.18 -7.23 -14.22
CA PRO A 113 0.01 -8.27 -13.21
C PRO A 113 1.46 -8.74 -13.10
N ALA A 114 2.14 -8.90 -14.24
CA ALA A 114 3.54 -9.33 -14.28
C ALA A 114 4.47 -8.25 -13.72
N LYS A 115 4.24 -6.98 -14.05
CA LYS A 115 5.00 -5.84 -13.54
C LYS A 115 4.81 -5.67 -12.02
N LEU A 116 3.57 -5.79 -11.52
CA LEU A 116 3.29 -5.75 -10.09
C LEU A 116 3.93 -6.94 -9.37
N ALA A 117 3.91 -8.13 -9.97
CA ALA A 117 4.57 -9.32 -9.41
C ALA A 117 6.09 -9.17 -9.32
N ASP A 118 6.75 -8.59 -10.33
CA ASP A 118 8.19 -8.29 -10.28
C ASP A 118 8.51 -7.30 -9.15
N TYR A 119 7.71 -6.24 -9.01
CA TYR A 119 7.85 -5.31 -7.89
C TYR A 119 7.65 -6.02 -6.53
N ALA A 120 6.58 -6.82 -6.39
CA ALA A 120 6.29 -7.58 -5.19
C ALA A 120 7.44 -8.52 -4.81
N ALA A 121 8.05 -9.19 -5.78
CA ALA A 121 9.20 -10.08 -5.55
C ALA A 121 10.42 -9.32 -5.01
N ARG A 122 10.73 -8.15 -5.58
CA ARG A 122 11.84 -7.29 -5.11
C ARG A 122 11.59 -6.79 -3.69
N VAL A 123 10.36 -6.37 -3.40
CA VAL A 123 9.95 -5.91 -2.07
C VAL A 123 10.05 -7.04 -1.04
N ALA A 124 9.54 -8.23 -1.36
CA ALA A 124 9.60 -9.40 -0.47
C ALA A 124 11.05 -9.85 -0.23
N ALA A 125 11.91 -9.83 -1.25
CA ALA A 125 13.33 -10.14 -1.10
C ALA A 125 14.08 -9.11 -0.24
N ARG A 126 13.70 -7.83 -0.33
CA ARG A 126 14.30 -6.75 0.47
C ARG A 126 13.87 -6.81 1.94
N TYR A 127 12.61 -7.13 2.21
CA TYR A 127 12.04 -7.12 3.54
C TYR A 127 11.57 -8.52 3.98
N PRO A 128 12.49 -9.50 4.15
CA PRO A 128 12.13 -10.88 4.48
C PRO A 128 11.46 -11.05 5.85
N HIS A 129 11.52 -10.00 6.70
CA HIS A 129 10.86 -9.97 8.00
C HIS A 129 9.37 -9.59 7.93
N VAL A 130 8.89 -9.05 6.81
CA VAL A 130 7.47 -8.71 6.62
C VAL A 130 6.71 -9.95 6.14
N SER A 131 5.86 -10.49 7.01
CA SER A 131 5.13 -11.73 6.78
C SER A 131 3.72 -11.53 6.23
N ARG A 132 3.17 -10.31 6.32
CA ARG A 132 1.80 -9.96 5.93
C ARG A 132 1.79 -8.87 4.87
N TRP A 133 0.88 -9.01 3.90
CA TRP A 133 0.86 -8.16 2.72
C TRP A 133 -0.56 -7.83 2.28
N THR A 134 -0.72 -6.66 1.67
CA THR A 134 -1.88 -6.23 0.91
C THR A 134 -1.41 -5.84 -0.49
N PRO A 135 -1.41 -6.76 -1.47
CA PRO A 135 -0.89 -6.47 -2.80
C PRO A 135 -1.62 -5.32 -3.49
N VAL A 136 -2.95 -5.34 -3.45
CA VAL A 136 -3.81 -4.27 -3.98
C VAL A 136 -4.93 -3.98 -2.98
N ASN A 137 -5.03 -2.73 -2.55
CA ASN A 137 -6.16 -2.28 -1.75
C ASN A 137 -7.42 -2.13 -2.61
N GLU A 138 -8.54 -2.63 -2.08
CA GLU A 138 -9.89 -2.56 -2.67
C GLU A 138 -9.93 -2.66 -4.21
N PRO A 139 -9.56 -3.81 -4.79
CA PRO A 139 -9.45 -3.96 -6.25
C PRO A 139 -10.73 -3.57 -7.00
N LEU A 140 -11.91 -3.92 -6.43
CA LEU A 140 -13.21 -3.57 -7.02
C LEU A 140 -13.46 -2.07 -7.06
N THR A 141 -13.21 -1.36 -5.96
CA THR A 141 -13.34 0.10 -5.90
C THR A 141 -12.40 0.74 -6.92
N THR A 142 -11.15 0.29 -6.94
CA THR A 142 -10.12 0.82 -7.83
C THR A 142 -10.47 0.61 -9.31
N ALA A 143 -10.91 -0.59 -9.71
CA ALA A 143 -11.34 -0.87 -11.08
C ALA A 143 -12.58 -0.04 -11.48
N ARG A 144 -13.56 0.13 -10.58
CA ARG A 144 -14.74 0.97 -10.86
C ARG A 144 -14.38 2.42 -11.10
N PHE A 145 -13.59 3.02 -10.21
CA PHE A 145 -13.21 4.43 -10.36
C PHE A 145 -12.30 4.67 -11.57
N SER A 146 -11.49 3.69 -11.95
CA SER A 146 -10.53 3.82 -13.05
C SER A 146 -11.14 3.56 -14.43
N ALA A 147 -12.10 2.62 -14.52
CA ALA A 147 -12.57 2.12 -15.81
C ALA A 147 -14.10 2.04 -16.00
N LEU A 148 -14.89 2.14 -14.93
CA LEU A 148 -16.35 2.26 -15.01
C LEU A 148 -16.80 3.73 -14.95
N TYR A 149 -16.30 4.48 -13.98
CA TYR A 149 -16.66 5.88 -13.74
C TYR A 149 -15.69 6.87 -14.39
N GLY A 150 -14.46 6.44 -14.68
CA GLY A 150 -13.43 7.25 -15.31
C GLY A 150 -12.89 8.40 -14.46
N HIS A 151 -13.06 8.35 -13.13
CA HIS A 151 -12.55 9.39 -12.22
C HIS A 151 -11.04 9.31 -12.02
N TRP A 152 -10.48 8.10 -12.04
CA TRP A 152 -9.05 7.83 -11.87
C TRP A 152 -8.46 7.35 -13.18
N HIS A 153 -7.15 7.55 -13.39
CA HIS A 153 -6.42 7.00 -14.53
C HIS A 153 -6.70 5.48 -14.67
N PRO A 154 -6.87 4.92 -15.88
CA PRO A 154 -6.74 5.53 -17.21
C PRO A 154 -8.00 6.26 -17.72
N HIS A 155 -8.93 6.62 -16.83
CA HIS A 155 -10.13 7.39 -17.14
C HIS A 155 -11.06 6.73 -18.16
N ARG A 156 -11.12 5.39 -18.15
CA ARG A 156 -12.08 4.66 -18.98
C ARG A 156 -13.45 4.69 -18.34
N SER A 157 -14.47 4.66 -19.19
CA SER A 157 -15.87 4.79 -18.80
C SER A 157 -16.73 3.78 -19.55
N ASP A 158 -16.28 2.52 -19.58
CA ASP A 158 -16.95 1.44 -20.28
C ASP A 158 -16.85 0.12 -19.52
N TYR A 159 -17.93 -0.67 -19.57
CA TYR A 159 -18.05 -1.92 -18.80
C TYR A 159 -16.99 -2.97 -19.17
N PRO A 160 -16.61 -3.17 -20.46
CA PRO A 160 -15.54 -4.09 -20.82
C PRO A 160 -14.18 -3.70 -20.22
N ALA A 161 -13.81 -2.42 -20.24
CA ALA A 161 -12.59 -1.95 -19.59
C ALA A 161 -12.63 -2.18 -18.07
N PHE A 162 -13.76 -1.89 -17.42
CA PHE A 162 -13.95 -2.20 -16.00
C PHE A 162 -13.71 -3.68 -15.68
N LEU A 163 -14.32 -4.59 -16.44
CA LEU A 163 -14.13 -6.03 -16.22
C LEU A 163 -12.66 -6.42 -16.39
N ARG A 164 -11.99 -5.90 -17.42
CA ARG A 164 -10.55 -6.15 -17.65
C ARG A 164 -9.71 -5.67 -16.47
N ALA A 165 -9.92 -4.44 -16.01
CA ALA A 165 -9.19 -3.90 -14.85
C ALA A 165 -9.43 -4.68 -13.55
N LEU A 166 -10.60 -5.30 -13.38
CA LEU A 166 -10.96 -6.03 -12.17
C LEU A 166 -10.36 -7.45 -12.12
N VAL A 167 -10.28 -8.13 -13.26
CA VAL A 167 -9.89 -9.55 -13.34
C VAL A 167 -8.50 -9.79 -13.91
N ASN A 168 -7.78 -8.71 -14.26
CA ASN A 168 -6.48 -8.73 -14.93
C ASN A 168 -5.46 -9.63 -14.23
#